data_AF-A0A485BHW5-F1
#
_entry.id   AF-A0A485BHW5-F1
#
_cell.length_a   1.000
_cell.length_b   1.000
_cell.length_c   1.000
_cell.angle_alpha   90.00
_cell.angle_beta   90.00
_cell.angle_gamma   90.00
#
_symmetry.space_group_name_H-M   'P 1'
#
loop_
_entity.id
_entity.type
_entity.pdbx_description
1 polymer ?
#
loop_
_entity_poly.entity_id
_entity_poly.type
_entity_poly.pdbx_seq_one_letter_code
_entity_poly.pdbx_strand_id
1 'polypeptide(L)'
;MAFLGASYFRAVDSTYQYGLSARGLAVDTFTDTPEEFPDFTSFWFETVKPGATVFTVYALLDSPSVTGAYKFVINCQETQVIMDVENHIYARKDIKQLGIAPMTSMFSCGNNERRTCDTIHPQIHDSDRLAMWRGNGEWVCRPLNNPQKLQFNAFQDKNPRGFGLLQLDRDFSHYQDIMGWYNKRPSLWVEPRNQWGKGAVSLMEIPTTGETLDNIVCFWQPEKAIKAGDELDFSYRLYWSAQPPVRSPLARVLATRTGMGGFPEGWAPGEHYPDKWARRFAIDFVGGDLKAAAPRGIEPVITLSSGEAKQVEILYVEPFDGYRILFDWYPTNDSTDPVEMRMFLRCQGDAISETWLYQYFPPAADERRYVDDRVMK
;
A
#
# COMPACT_ATOMS: atom_id res chain seq x y z
N MET A 1 11.14 8.17 -18.31
CA MET A 1 11.00 8.86 -17.01
C MET A 1 10.53 10.27 -17.27
N ALA A 2 9.83 10.88 -16.32
CA ALA A 2 9.39 12.26 -16.39
C ALA A 2 9.59 12.92 -15.03
N PHE A 3 10.21 14.10 -15.00
CA PHE A 3 10.24 15.02 -13.85
C PHE A 3 9.34 16.19 -14.23
N LEU A 4 8.21 16.36 -13.55
CA LEU A 4 7.22 17.38 -13.91
C LEU A 4 6.25 17.69 -12.77
N GLY A 5 6.09 18.98 -12.47
CA GLY A 5 5.17 19.49 -11.46
C GLY A 5 5.70 19.31 -10.04
N ALA A 6 5.92 20.40 -9.30
CA ALA A 6 6.57 20.35 -7.99
C ALA A 6 7.87 19.51 -8.06
N SER A 7 8.08 18.64 -7.08
CA SER A 7 9.21 17.70 -7.04
C SER A 7 8.82 16.30 -7.49
N TYR A 8 7.74 16.14 -8.27
CA TYR A 8 7.27 14.84 -8.72
C TYR A 8 8.13 14.28 -9.85
N PHE A 9 8.26 12.96 -9.85
CA PHE A 9 8.84 12.21 -10.94
C PHE A 9 8.25 10.80 -11.07
N ARG A 10 8.32 10.27 -12.29
CA ARG A 10 7.84 8.93 -12.64
C ARG A 10 8.87 8.17 -13.46
N ALA A 11 8.92 6.87 -13.29
CA ALA A 11 9.57 5.96 -14.23
C ALA A 11 8.64 4.81 -14.60
N VAL A 12 9.04 4.09 -15.65
CA VAL A 12 8.29 2.97 -16.22
C VAL A 12 9.20 1.74 -16.20
N ASP A 13 8.59 0.56 -16.19
CA ASP A 13 9.29 -0.70 -16.45
C ASP A 13 9.17 -1.07 -17.96
N SER A 14 9.45 -2.32 -18.30
CA SER A 14 9.35 -2.84 -19.68
C SER A 14 7.96 -2.73 -20.31
N THR A 15 6.91 -2.40 -19.54
CA THR A 15 5.56 -2.21 -20.07
C THR A 15 5.34 -0.82 -20.66
N TYR A 16 6.26 0.12 -20.42
CA TYR A 16 6.15 1.53 -20.79
C TYR A 16 4.91 2.26 -20.22
N GLN A 17 4.24 1.67 -19.23
CA GLN A 17 3.09 2.29 -18.56
C GLN A 17 3.55 3.16 -17.39
N TYR A 18 2.99 4.37 -17.31
CA TYR A 18 3.02 5.15 -16.08
C TYR A 18 1.91 4.69 -15.14
N GLY A 19 2.16 4.79 -13.85
CA GLY A 19 1.14 4.68 -12.80
C GLY A 19 1.48 5.67 -11.70
N LEU A 20 1.84 5.14 -10.54
CA LEU A 20 2.26 5.91 -9.38
C LEU A 20 3.46 6.83 -9.66
N SER A 21 3.61 7.84 -8.80
CA SER A 21 4.69 8.83 -8.81
C SER A 21 5.52 8.75 -7.53
N ALA A 22 6.75 9.23 -7.60
CA ALA A 22 7.55 9.61 -6.44
C ALA A 22 7.65 11.13 -6.37
N ARG A 23 8.02 11.67 -5.21
CA ARG A 23 8.43 13.08 -5.08
C ARG A 23 9.81 13.19 -4.44
N GLY A 24 10.46 14.33 -4.59
CA GLY A 24 11.69 14.62 -3.86
C GLY A 24 11.43 14.66 -2.35
N LEU A 25 10.39 15.37 -1.94
CA LEU A 25 10.07 15.61 -0.54
C LEU A 25 8.58 15.91 -0.36
N ALA A 26 8.00 15.54 0.79
CA ALA A 26 6.66 15.94 1.20
C ALA A 26 6.74 16.78 2.48
N VAL A 27 5.93 17.84 2.58
CA VAL A 27 5.96 18.79 3.71
C VAL A 27 4.54 19.07 4.17
N ASP A 28 4.27 18.77 5.44
CA ASP A 28 3.01 19.09 6.11
C ASP A 28 1.74 18.50 5.46
N THR A 29 1.87 17.35 4.77
CA THR A 29 0.81 16.63 4.03
C THR A 29 -0.44 16.31 4.86
N PHE A 30 -0.29 16.03 6.16
CA PHE A 30 -1.38 15.76 7.10
C PHE A 30 -1.15 16.52 8.41
N THR A 31 -1.43 17.82 8.37
CA THR A 31 -1.27 18.72 9.53
C THR A 31 -2.46 19.69 9.65
N ASP A 32 -2.41 20.59 10.63
CA ASP A 32 -3.33 21.72 10.80
C ASP A 32 -3.04 22.89 9.82
N THR A 33 -2.02 22.75 8.97
CA THR A 33 -1.65 23.70 7.92
C THR A 33 -1.76 23.06 6.54
N PRO A 34 -1.99 23.85 5.47
CA PRO A 34 -1.97 23.32 4.10
C PRO A 34 -0.62 22.67 3.76
N GLU A 35 -0.65 21.60 2.97
CA GLU A 35 0.56 20.95 2.44
C GLU A 35 1.40 21.97 1.65
N GLU A 36 2.71 21.99 1.91
CA GLU A 36 3.69 22.70 1.11
C GLU A 36 4.25 21.73 0.07
N PHE A 37 4.31 22.15 -1.20
CA PHE A 37 4.81 21.34 -2.31
C PHE A 37 6.15 21.88 -2.78
N PRO A 38 7.29 21.26 -2.39
CA PRO A 38 8.59 21.67 -2.90
C PRO A 38 8.76 21.38 -4.39
N ASP A 39 9.45 22.27 -5.10
CA ASP A 39 9.73 22.18 -6.53
C ASP A 39 11.17 21.72 -6.80
N PHE A 40 11.36 20.89 -7.83
CA PHE A 40 12.69 20.79 -8.46
C PHE A 40 12.88 21.94 -9.45
N THR A 41 13.68 22.94 -9.08
CA THR A 41 13.81 24.22 -9.80
C THR A 41 14.96 24.26 -10.80
N SER A 42 15.93 23.36 -10.68
CA SER A 42 17.08 23.29 -11.58
C SER A 42 17.60 21.86 -11.68
N PHE A 43 18.08 21.49 -12.87
CA PHE A 43 18.60 20.17 -13.18
C PHE A 43 19.96 20.26 -13.86
N TRP A 44 20.86 19.34 -13.53
CA TRP A 44 22.15 19.16 -14.20
C TRP A 44 22.32 17.70 -14.58
N PHE A 45 22.68 17.45 -15.83
CA PHE A 45 22.84 16.10 -16.37
C PHE A 45 24.31 15.84 -16.64
N GLU A 46 24.82 14.69 -16.22
CA GLU A 46 26.11 14.22 -16.69
C GLU A 46 26.00 13.72 -18.13
N THR A 47 26.92 14.17 -18.99
CA THR A 47 27.00 13.68 -20.37
C THR A 47 27.48 12.24 -20.39
N VAL A 48 26.63 11.33 -20.86
CA VAL A 48 26.96 9.90 -20.99
C VAL A 48 27.43 9.55 -22.39
N LYS A 49 28.15 8.41 -22.50
CA LYS A 49 28.54 7.85 -23.79
C LYS A 49 27.32 7.29 -24.54
N PRO A 50 27.33 7.25 -25.88
CA PRO A 50 26.30 6.56 -26.65
C PRO A 50 26.09 5.12 -26.16
N GLY A 51 24.83 4.71 -26.00
CA GLY A 51 24.46 3.37 -25.52
C GLY A 51 24.54 3.17 -24.01
N ALA A 52 24.90 4.19 -23.22
CA ALA A 52 24.86 4.10 -21.77
C ALA A 52 23.41 3.93 -21.28
N THR A 53 23.21 2.96 -20.37
CA THR A 53 21.94 2.72 -19.68
C THR A 53 21.90 3.32 -18.28
N VAL A 54 23.05 3.82 -17.80
CA VAL A 54 23.20 4.49 -16.52
C VAL A 54 23.58 5.95 -16.76
N PHE A 55 22.90 6.87 -16.08
CA PHE A 55 23.21 8.29 -16.14
C PHE A 55 22.87 8.98 -14.81
N THR A 56 23.56 10.09 -14.55
CA THR A 56 23.40 10.87 -13.33
C THR A 56 22.62 12.16 -13.63
N VAL A 57 21.65 12.47 -12.76
CA VAL A 57 20.90 13.73 -12.77
C VAL A 57 21.03 14.35 -11.39
N TYR A 58 21.44 15.61 -11.33
CA TYR A 58 21.37 16.42 -10.12
C TYR A 58 20.15 17.32 -10.19
N ALA A 59 19.48 17.53 -9.07
CA ALA A 59 18.35 18.46 -8.98
C ALA A 59 18.43 19.33 -7.72
N LEU A 60 18.10 20.61 -7.87
CA LEU A 60 17.89 21.53 -6.76
C LEU A 60 16.42 21.54 -6.39
N LEU A 61 16.11 21.20 -5.14
CA LEU A 61 14.79 21.31 -4.54
C LEU A 61 14.70 22.64 -3.79
N ASP A 62 13.64 23.42 -4.03
CA ASP A 62 13.41 24.70 -3.37
C ASP A 62 11.94 24.87 -2.98
N SER A 63 11.71 25.47 -1.81
CA SER A 63 10.39 25.77 -1.26
C SER A 63 10.48 26.81 -0.13
N PRO A 64 9.37 27.43 0.31
CA PRO A 64 9.40 28.41 1.39
C PRO A 64 9.99 27.90 2.71
N SER A 65 9.77 26.64 3.09
CA SER A 65 10.24 26.07 4.37
C SER A 65 11.53 25.26 4.26
N VAL A 66 11.92 24.82 3.06
CA VAL A 66 13.01 23.84 2.87
C VAL A 66 13.69 23.98 1.52
N THR A 67 14.97 23.64 1.46
CA THR A 67 15.70 23.44 0.20
C THR A 67 16.53 22.16 0.29
N GLY A 68 16.91 21.59 -0.84
CA GLY A 68 17.79 20.43 -0.84
C GLY A 68 18.50 20.19 -2.15
N ALA A 69 19.65 19.51 -2.09
CA ALA A 69 20.37 19.05 -3.25
C ALA A 69 20.18 17.55 -3.41
N TYR A 70 19.82 17.11 -4.61
CA TYR A 70 19.57 15.70 -4.94
C TYR A 70 20.53 15.24 -6.02
N LYS A 71 21.01 14.00 -5.89
CA LYS A 71 21.71 13.27 -6.94
C LYS A 71 20.97 11.97 -7.19
N PHE A 72 20.56 11.77 -8.43
CA PHE A 72 19.92 10.57 -8.93
C PHE A 72 20.91 9.84 -9.83
N VAL A 73 21.33 8.63 -9.46
CA VAL A 73 22.01 7.72 -10.38
C VAL A 73 20.99 6.73 -10.89
N ILE A 74 20.65 6.85 -12.17
CA ILE A 74 19.51 6.18 -12.78
C ILE A 74 20.03 5.09 -13.70
N ASN A 75 19.64 3.85 -13.44
CA ASN A 75 19.96 2.67 -14.22
C ASN A 75 18.70 2.13 -14.90
N CYS A 76 18.59 2.37 -16.20
CA CYS A 76 17.52 1.84 -17.06
C CYS A 76 17.89 0.43 -17.51
N GLN A 77 17.33 -0.58 -16.85
CA GLN A 77 17.49 -1.98 -17.22
C GLN A 77 16.36 -2.42 -18.15
N GLU A 78 16.50 -3.61 -18.74
CA GLU A 78 15.50 -4.16 -19.67
C GLU A 78 14.11 -4.29 -19.04
N THR A 79 14.02 -4.71 -17.77
CA THR A 79 12.75 -5.01 -17.09
C THR A 79 12.40 -4.05 -15.96
N GLN A 80 13.28 -3.08 -15.64
CA GLN A 80 13.10 -2.19 -14.49
C GLN A 80 13.94 -0.92 -14.62
N VAL A 81 13.57 0.12 -13.86
CA VAL A 81 14.43 1.28 -13.62
C VAL A 81 14.82 1.30 -12.14
N ILE A 82 16.12 1.36 -11.89
CA ILE A 82 16.67 1.51 -10.53
C ILE A 82 17.21 2.93 -10.39
N MET A 83 16.85 3.64 -9.33
CA MET A 83 17.40 4.97 -9.03
C MET A 83 18.03 4.96 -7.65
N ASP A 84 19.34 5.16 -7.58
CA ASP A 84 19.99 5.56 -6.34
C ASP A 84 19.79 7.06 -6.13
N VAL A 85 19.26 7.43 -4.98
CA VAL A 85 18.99 8.82 -4.58
C VAL A 85 19.81 9.15 -3.34
N GLU A 86 20.68 10.14 -3.49
CA GLU A 86 21.39 10.79 -2.40
C GLU A 86 20.81 12.21 -2.26
N ASN A 87 20.54 12.66 -1.03
CA ASN A 87 20.08 14.03 -0.80
C ASN A 87 20.73 14.67 0.43
N HIS A 88 20.83 16.00 0.37
CA HIS A 88 21.10 16.86 1.51
C HIS A 88 19.98 17.90 1.59
N ILE A 89 19.25 17.91 2.70
CA ILE A 89 18.06 18.75 2.91
C ILE A 89 18.35 19.74 4.05
N TYR A 90 17.96 20.99 3.84
CA TYR A 90 18.20 22.12 4.73
C TYR A 90 16.87 22.80 5.07
N ALA A 91 16.46 22.71 6.33
CA ALA A 91 15.23 23.34 6.81
C ALA A 91 15.45 24.86 6.98
N ARG A 92 14.64 25.68 6.29
CA ARG A 92 14.61 27.14 6.45
C ARG A 92 13.68 27.58 7.58
N LYS A 93 12.67 26.76 7.87
CA LYS A 93 11.66 26.97 8.91
C LYS A 93 11.46 25.67 9.69
N ASP A 94 10.77 25.77 10.82
CA ASP A 94 10.23 24.60 11.51
C ASP A 94 9.21 23.90 10.60
N ILE A 95 9.29 22.56 10.52
CA ILE A 95 8.38 21.73 9.71
C ILE A 95 7.75 20.70 10.65
N LYS A 96 6.42 20.58 10.63
CA LYS A 96 5.68 19.68 11.54
C LYS A 96 5.75 18.25 11.07
N GLN A 97 5.67 18.04 9.75
CA GLN A 97 5.75 16.74 9.12
C GLN A 97 6.63 16.81 7.87
N LEU A 98 7.70 16.02 7.89
CA LEU A 98 8.57 15.83 6.73
C LEU A 98 8.44 14.40 6.23
N GLY A 99 8.15 14.23 4.94
CA GLY A 99 8.05 12.94 4.27
C GLY A 99 9.25 12.67 3.36
N ILE A 100 10.00 11.61 3.67
CA ILE A 100 11.16 11.13 2.93
C ILE A 100 10.76 9.99 2.00
N ALA A 101 11.34 9.99 0.79
CA ALA A 101 11.01 9.07 -0.30
C ALA A 101 9.48 8.94 -0.53
N PRO A 102 8.75 10.07 -0.68
CA PRO A 102 7.32 10.05 -0.83
C PRO A 102 6.90 9.38 -2.16
N MET A 103 5.82 8.63 -2.07
CA MET A 103 5.13 7.96 -3.16
C MET A 103 3.69 8.47 -3.21
N THR A 104 3.15 8.61 -4.40
CA THR A 104 1.77 9.04 -4.64
C THR A 104 1.17 8.13 -5.69
N SER A 105 0.02 7.53 -5.40
CA SER A 105 -0.64 6.54 -6.24
C SER A 105 -2.14 6.77 -6.22
N MET A 106 -2.88 5.98 -6.98
CA MET A 106 -4.33 5.97 -7.01
C MET A 106 -4.88 4.59 -6.68
N PHE A 107 -5.93 4.54 -5.86
CA PHE A 107 -6.79 3.38 -5.61
C PHE A 107 -8.25 3.84 -5.57
N SER A 108 -9.02 3.48 -6.59
CA SER A 108 -10.45 3.80 -6.68
C SER A 108 -11.30 2.65 -6.12
N CYS A 109 -11.07 1.43 -6.61
CA CYS A 109 -11.77 0.23 -6.17
C CYS A 109 -10.98 -1.04 -6.48
N GLY A 110 -11.14 -2.07 -5.64
CA GLY A 110 -10.46 -3.36 -5.77
C GLY A 110 -11.24 -4.51 -5.14
N ASN A 111 -10.64 -5.70 -5.13
CA ASN A 111 -11.24 -6.92 -4.57
C ASN A 111 -11.74 -6.78 -3.11
N ASN A 112 -11.04 -5.98 -2.29
CA ASN A 112 -11.37 -5.71 -0.90
C ASN A 112 -12.60 -4.79 -0.73
N GLU A 113 -12.94 -4.00 -1.75
CA GLU A 113 -14.04 -3.03 -1.72
C GLU A 113 -14.95 -3.16 -2.95
N ARG A 114 -15.20 -4.38 -3.45
CA ARG A 114 -15.94 -4.62 -4.72
C ARG A 114 -17.25 -3.83 -4.90
N ARG A 115 -17.93 -3.45 -3.81
CA ARG A 115 -19.18 -2.67 -3.86
C ARG A 115 -19.00 -1.18 -4.18
N THR A 116 -17.79 -0.63 -4.08
CA THR A 116 -17.52 0.78 -4.39
C THR A 116 -17.17 1.02 -5.86
N CYS A 117 -16.91 -0.06 -6.61
CA CYS A 117 -16.55 0.00 -8.03
C CYS A 117 -17.79 0.19 -8.92
N ASP A 118 -18.29 1.42 -9.02
CA ASP A 118 -19.41 1.77 -9.91
C ASP A 118 -18.93 2.07 -11.34
N THR A 119 -18.27 1.09 -11.96
CA THR A 119 -17.78 1.17 -13.34
C THR A 119 -17.91 -0.18 -14.03
N ILE A 120 -17.67 -0.22 -15.35
CA ILE A 120 -17.62 -1.48 -16.10
C ILE A 120 -16.36 -2.31 -15.79
N HIS A 121 -15.36 -1.73 -15.13
CA HIS A 121 -14.09 -2.37 -14.81
C HIS A 121 -14.17 -3.02 -13.43
N PRO A 122 -13.70 -4.28 -13.26
CA PRO A 122 -13.80 -4.94 -11.96
C PRO A 122 -12.91 -4.31 -10.87
N GLN A 123 -11.79 -3.70 -11.28
CA GLN A 123 -10.83 -3.02 -10.40
C GLN A 123 -10.21 -1.83 -11.13
N ILE A 124 -9.90 -0.76 -10.38
CA ILE A 124 -9.27 0.47 -10.89
C ILE A 124 -8.29 0.96 -9.82
N HIS A 125 -6.99 0.75 -10.05
CA HIS A 125 -5.92 1.22 -9.18
C HIS A 125 -4.53 1.09 -9.81
N ASP A 126 -3.60 1.90 -9.33
CA ASP A 126 -2.18 1.92 -9.71
C ASP A 126 -1.31 1.10 -8.75
N SER A 127 -1.85 0.81 -7.57
CA SER A 127 -1.26 -0.03 -6.54
C SER A 127 -2.40 -0.63 -5.73
N ASP A 128 -2.27 -1.87 -5.30
CA ASP A 128 -3.27 -2.58 -4.49
C ASP A 128 -2.90 -2.62 -3.00
N ARG A 129 -1.64 -2.33 -2.66
CA ARG A 129 -1.12 -2.43 -1.29
C ARG A 129 0.07 -1.53 -1.02
N LEU A 130 0.23 -1.19 0.26
CA LEU A 130 1.50 -0.86 0.87
C LEU A 130 2.16 -2.14 1.39
N ALA A 131 3.37 -2.44 0.94
CA ALA A 131 4.21 -3.49 1.52
C ALA A 131 5.33 -2.88 2.35
N MET A 132 5.66 -3.51 3.48
CA MET A 132 6.73 -3.05 4.39
C MET A 132 7.59 -4.23 4.82
N TRP A 133 8.90 -4.03 4.77
CA TRP A 133 9.89 -4.86 5.42
C TRP A 133 10.49 -4.06 6.58
N ARG A 134 9.96 -4.33 7.77
CA ARG A 134 10.24 -3.53 8.95
C ARG A 134 11.66 -3.73 9.47
N GLY A 135 12.16 -2.80 10.27
CA GLY A 135 13.49 -2.86 10.87
C GLY A 135 13.70 -4.10 11.75
N ASN A 136 12.63 -4.54 12.43
CA ASN A 136 12.60 -5.78 13.23
C ASN A 136 12.55 -7.07 12.38
N GLY A 137 12.45 -6.97 11.06
CA GLY A 137 12.39 -8.10 10.12
C GLY A 137 10.98 -8.57 9.76
N GLU A 138 9.92 -8.02 10.37
CA GLU A 138 8.54 -8.35 10.03
C GLU A 138 8.19 -7.86 8.61
N TRP A 139 7.55 -8.73 7.82
CA TRP A 139 6.93 -8.36 6.56
C TRP A 139 5.45 -8.05 6.80
N VAL A 140 4.98 -6.93 6.25
CA VAL A 140 3.60 -6.48 6.37
C VAL A 140 3.03 -6.17 4.99
N CYS A 141 1.82 -6.66 4.72
CA CYS A 141 0.98 -6.26 3.61
C CYS A 141 -0.22 -5.49 4.15
N ARG A 142 -0.32 -4.21 3.77
CA ARG A 142 -1.46 -3.33 4.03
C ARG A 142 -2.21 -3.08 2.71
N PRO A 143 -3.25 -3.87 2.37
CA PRO A 143 -4.09 -3.59 1.20
C PRO A 143 -4.64 -2.16 1.29
N LEU A 144 -4.69 -1.43 0.17
CA LEU A 144 -5.18 -0.05 0.13
C LEU A 144 -6.71 -0.01 0.09
N ASN A 145 -7.29 1.08 0.59
CA ASN A 145 -8.73 1.36 0.57
C ASN A 145 -9.00 2.71 -0.11
N ASN A 146 -10.23 2.90 -0.54
CA ASN A 146 -10.79 4.21 -0.89
C ASN A 146 -11.83 4.61 0.18
N PRO A 147 -11.39 5.18 1.31
CA PRO A 147 -12.25 5.41 2.46
C PRO A 147 -13.25 6.55 2.20
N GLN A 148 -14.36 6.59 2.95
CA GLN A 148 -15.33 7.69 2.88
C GLN A 148 -14.84 8.98 3.56
N LYS A 149 -13.81 8.90 4.40
CA LYS A 149 -13.18 10.02 5.11
C LYS A 149 -11.67 9.86 5.05
N LEU A 150 -10.95 10.97 5.00
CA LEU A 150 -9.49 10.99 5.03
C LEU A 150 -8.94 10.11 6.16
N GLN A 151 -8.09 9.16 5.82
CA GLN A 151 -7.40 8.29 6.76
C GLN A 151 -5.91 8.57 6.74
N PHE A 152 -5.29 8.55 7.92
CA PHE A 152 -3.86 8.64 8.10
C PHE A 152 -3.40 7.54 9.06
N ASN A 153 -2.59 6.60 8.58
CA ASN A 153 -1.99 5.55 9.38
C ASN A 153 -0.47 5.77 9.47
N ALA A 154 0.08 5.66 10.69
CA ALA A 154 1.52 5.76 10.94
C ALA A 154 2.05 4.44 11.52
N PHE A 155 2.83 3.71 10.73
CA PHE A 155 3.44 2.45 11.12
C PHE A 155 4.83 2.71 11.72
N GLN A 156 4.88 2.86 13.04
CA GLN A 156 6.11 3.14 13.80
C GLN A 156 7.19 2.10 13.49
N ASP A 157 8.42 2.53 13.25
CA ASP A 157 9.56 1.64 13.00
C ASP A 157 10.89 2.30 13.38
N LYS A 158 11.96 1.52 13.35
CA LYS A 158 13.33 2.01 13.46
C LYS A 158 14.18 1.35 12.39
N ASN A 159 14.73 2.15 11.48
CA ASN A 159 15.52 1.69 10.34
C ASN A 159 14.77 0.64 9.49
N PRO A 160 13.69 1.04 8.78
CA PRO A 160 12.99 0.10 7.90
C PRO A 160 13.96 -0.48 6.86
N ARG A 161 13.78 -1.76 6.51
CA ARG A 161 14.58 -2.42 5.47
C ARG A 161 14.06 -2.12 4.07
N GLY A 162 12.78 -1.77 3.96
CA GLY A 162 12.17 -1.21 2.77
C GLY A 162 10.66 -1.12 2.88
N PHE A 163 10.05 -0.34 2.00
CA PHE A 163 8.60 -0.21 1.89
C PHE A 163 8.23 0.26 0.48
N GLY A 164 7.00 0.00 0.05
CA GLY A 164 6.61 0.31 -1.32
C GLY A 164 5.11 0.24 -1.56
N LEU A 165 4.63 1.06 -2.48
CA LEU A 165 3.31 0.90 -3.08
C LEU A 165 3.45 -0.09 -4.24
N LEU A 166 2.78 -1.23 -4.13
CA LEU A 166 2.94 -2.35 -5.06
C LEU A 166 1.65 -2.60 -5.84
N GLN A 167 1.84 -3.06 -7.08
CA GLN A 167 0.81 -3.57 -7.95
C GLN A 167 1.12 -5.03 -8.31
N LEU A 168 0.69 -5.94 -7.43
CA LEU A 168 1.03 -7.37 -7.54
C LEU A 168 0.02 -8.15 -8.37
N ASP A 169 -1.24 -7.71 -8.44
CA ASP A 169 -2.24 -8.25 -9.36
C ASP A 169 -2.05 -7.68 -10.76
N ARG A 170 -1.63 -8.53 -11.70
CA ARG A 170 -1.25 -8.13 -13.07
C ARG A 170 -2.04 -8.88 -14.15
N ASP A 171 -3.05 -9.64 -13.76
CA ASP A 171 -3.92 -10.34 -14.70
C ASP A 171 -4.87 -9.35 -15.36
N PHE A 172 -4.84 -9.24 -16.69
CA PHE A 172 -5.73 -8.33 -17.42
C PHE A 172 -7.22 -8.60 -17.11
N SER A 173 -7.58 -9.86 -16.90
CA SER A 173 -8.98 -10.26 -16.68
C SER A 173 -9.61 -9.63 -15.44
N HIS A 174 -8.77 -9.22 -14.48
CA HIS A 174 -9.17 -8.56 -13.24
C HIS A 174 -9.42 -7.05 -13.39
N TYR A 175 -9.04 -6.45 -14.52
CA TYR A 175 -9.19 -5.00 -14.78
C TYR A 175 -10.03 -4.71 -16.02
N GLN A 176 -9.90 -5.52 -17.09
CA GLN A 176 -10.65 -5.37 -18.34
C GLN A 176 -10.54 -3.97 -18.98
N ASP A 177 -9.47 -3.23 -18.69
CA ASP A 177 -9.26 -1.86 -19.18
C ASP A 177 -8.10 -1.80 -20.19
N ILE A 178 -8.45 -1.59 -21.46
CA ILE A 178 -7.52 -1.45 -22.58
C ILE A 178 -7.02 -0.02 -22.81
N MET A 179 -7.54 0.95 -22.04
CA MET A 179 -7.11 2.34 -22.07
C MET A 179 -6.13 2.61 -20.92
N GLY A 180 -6.53 2.27 -19.69
CA GLY A 180 -5.75 2.53 -18.48
C GLY A 180 -4.65 1.51 -18.20
N TRP A 181 -4.75 0.28 -18.73
CA TRP A 181 -3.79 -0.82 -18.54
C TRP A 181 -3.25 -0.96 -17.11
N TYR A 182 -4.13 -0.84 -16.11
CA TYR A 182 -3.77 -0.87 -14.68
C TYR A 182 -2.94 -2.10 -14.28
N ASN A 183 -3.22 -3.25 -14.90
CA ASN A 183 -2.50 -4.50 -14.70
C ASN A 183 -1.03 -4.46 -15.13
N LYS A 184 -0.63 -3.44 -15.91
CA LYS A 184 0.73 -3.22 -16.39
C LYS A 184 1.47 -2.11 -15.63
N ARG A 185 0.79 -1.32 -14.80
CA ARG A 185 1.44 -0.19 -14.08
C ARG A 185 2.53 -0.70 -13.13
N PRO A 186 3.65 0.02 -12.98
CA PRO A 186 4.78 -0.45 -12.18
C PRO A 186 4.46 -0.39 -10.68
N SER A 187 5.09 -1.28 -9.92
CA SER A 187 5.27 -1.10 -8.48
C SER A 187 6.47 -0.18 -8.21
N LEU A 188 6.51 0.44 -7.03
CA LEU A 188 7.65 1.19 -6.54
C LEU A 188 8.06 0.71 -5.15
N TRP A 189 9.33 0.32 -5.01
CA TRP A 189 9.93 -0.09 -3.74
C TRP A 189 11.08 0.83 -3.36
N VAL A 190 11.05 1.31 -2.11
CA VAL A 190 12.11 2.09 -1.46
C VAL A 190 12.98 1.16 -0.62
N GLU A 191 14.29 1.19 -0.86
CA GLU A 191 15.31 0.55 -0.03
C GLU A 191 16.20 1.64 0.61
N PRO A 192 16.09 1.89 1.92
CA PRO A 192 17.01 2.78 2.63
C PRO A 192 18.47 2.33 2.52
N ARG A 193 19.39 3.27 2.27
CA ARG A 193 20.83 3.02 2.08
C ARG A 193 21.70 3.57 3.21
N ASN A 194 21.12 4.32 4.14
CA ASN A 194 21.71 4.74 5.40
C ASN A 194 20.73 4.49 6.57
N GLN A 195 21.13 4.82 7.81
CA GLN A 195 20.33 4.58 9.01
C GLN A 195 19.31 5.71 9.20
N TRP A 196 18.04 5.46 8.91
CA TRP A 196 16.97 6.46 9.00
C TRP A 196 16.48 6.76 10.43
N GLY A 197 16.94 5.99 11.41
CA GLY A 197 16.58 6.17 12.81
C GLY A 197 15.13 5.77 13.09
N LYS A 198 14.55 6.39 14.13
CA LYS A 198 13.14 6.19 14.51
C LYS A 198 12.22 7.07 13.69
N GLY A 199 11.04 6.55 13.40
CA GLY A 199 10.02 7.25 12.65
C GLY A 199 8.85 6.32 12.34
N ALA A 200 8.11 6.63 11.29
CA ALA A 200 7.02 5.80 10.81
C ALA A 200 6.99 5.76 9.29
N VAL A 201 6.57 4.62 8.73
CA VAL A 201 6.00 4.62 7.38
C VAL A 201 4.59 5.17 7.51
N SER A 202 4.34 6.33 6.94
CA SER A 202 3.04 7.00 6.95
C SER A 202 2.28 6.67 5.66
N LEU A 203 0.99 6.40 5.78
CA LEU A 203 0.07 6.14 4.68
C LEU A 203 -1.15 7.06 4.85
N MET A 204 -1.46 7.83 3.82
CA MET A 204 -2.65 8.65 3.73
C MET A 204 -3.55 8.13 2.60
N GLU A 205 -4.81 7.89 2.93
CA GLU A 205 -5.84 7.44 1.99
C GLU A 205 -6.93 8.51 1.95
N ILE A 206 -7.01 9.22 0.82
CA ILE A 206 -7.95 10.31 0.58
C ILE A 206 -9.20 9.74 -0.11
N PRO A 207 -10.42 10.15 0.28
CA PRO A 207 -11.62 9.78 -0.45
C PRO A 207 -11.56 10.27 -1.90
N THR A 208 -11.85 9.39 -2.86
CA THR A 208 -12.01 9.76 -4.26
C THR A 208 -13.25 9.11 -4.87
N THR A 209 -13.84 9.77 -5.86
CA THR A 209 -14.93 9.23 -6.68
C THR A 209 -14.47 8.81 -8.07
N GLY A 210 -13.19 9.00 -8.40
CA GLY A 210 -12.65 8.70 -9.73
C GLY A 210 -11.13 8.50 -9.74
N GLU A 211 -10.64 8.07 -10.89
CA GLU A 211 -9.25 7.64 -11.13
C GLU A 211 -8.29 8.77 -11.53
N THR A 212 -8.82 9.96 -11.81
CA THR A 212 -8.06 11.09 -12.37
C THR A 212 -7.19 11.82 -11.36
N LEU A 213 -7.44 11.59 -10.06
CA LEU A 213 -6.70 12.18 -8.95
C LEU A 213 -6.06 11.06 -8.13
N ASP A 214 -4.75 11.17 -7.90
CA ASP A 214 -4.05 10.31 -6.96
C ASP A 214 -4.59 10.56 -5.54
N ASN A 215 -4.99 9.50 -4.86
CA ASN A 215 -5.63 9.55 -3.55
C ASN A 215 -4.86 8.75 -2.48
N ILE A 216 -3.69 8.21 -2.82
CA ILE A 216 -2.83 7.44 -1.93
C ILE A 216 -1.50 8.16 -1.81
N VAL A 217 -1.07 8.45 -0.58
CA VAL A 217 0.26 9.04 -0.32
C VAL A 217 0.98 8.20 0.73
N CYS A 218 2.23 7.83 0.46
CA CYS A 218 3.06 7.07 1.40
C CYS A 218 4.46 7.65 1.50
N PHE A 219 5.02 7.77 2.70
CA PHE A 219 6.38 8.28 2.92
C PHE A 219 6.94 7.77 4.25
N TRP A 220 8.25 7.88 4.43
CA TRP A 220 8.85 7.78 5.75
C TRP A 220 8.84 9.13 6.46
N GLN A 221 8.33 9.15 7.69
CA GLN A 221 8.31 10.32 8.56
C GLN A 221 9.27 10.10 9.73
N PRO A 222 10.40 10.83 9.82
CA PRO A 222 11.26 10.80 11.00
C PRO A 222 10.51 11.21 12.28
N GLU A 223 10.84 10.58 13.41
CA GLU A 223 10.24 10.91 14.73
C GLU A 223 10.69 12.28 15.24
N LYS A 224 11.95 12.66 14.94
CA LYS A 224 12.51 13.95 15.36
C LYS A 224 11.77 15.08 14.62
N ALA A 225 11.21 16.02 15.38
CA ALA A 225 10.67 17.26 14.85
C ALA A 225 11.76 18.07 14.12
N ILE A 226 11.42 18.65 12.98
CA ILE A 226 12.35 19.38 12.13
C ILE A 226 12.34 20.87 12.50
N LYS A 227 13.51 21.42 12.79
CA LYS A 227 13.70 22.82 13.18
C LYS A 227 14.43 23.61 12.11
N ALA A 228 14.17 24.91 12.05
CA ALA A 228 14.94 25.81 11.19
C ALA A 228 16.46 25.65 11.45
N GLY A 229 17.23 25.48 10.39
CA GLY A 229 18.67 25.22 10.44
C GLY A 229 19.06 23.75 10.58
N ASP A 230 18.11 22.82 10.75
CA ASP A 230 18.42 21.39 10.70
C ASP A 230 18.93 21.00 9.29
N GLU A 231 19.99 20.19 9.29
CA GLU A 231 20.54 19.52 8.11
C GLU A 231 20.18 18.03 8.20
N LEU A 232 19.71 17.47 7.09
CA LEU A 232 19.22 16.10 6.99
C LEU A 232 19.84 15.40 5.79
N ASP A 233 20.19 14.13 5.95
CA ASP A 233 20.81 13.30 4.91
C ASP A 233 20.06 11.96 4.82
N PHE A 234 19.40 11.72 3.70
CA PHE A 234 18.74 10.46 3.42
C PHE A 234 19.25 9.90 2.10
N SER A 235 19.80 8.69 2.17
CA SER A 235 20.20 7.92 0.99
C SER A 235 19.25 6.74 0.84
N TYR A 236 18.72 6.53 -0.35
CA TYR A 236 17.82 5.40 -0.66
C TYR A 236 17.90 5.00 -2.11
N ARG A 237 17.40 3.81 -2.40
CA ARG A 237 17.24 3.30 -3.75
C ARG A 237 15.76 3.07 -4.05
N LEU A 238 15.35 3.47 -5.24
CA LEU A 238 14.02 3.27 -5.78
C LEU A 238 14.07 2.18 -6.86
N TYR A 239 13.13 1.24 -6.80
CA TYR A 239 12.96 0.19 -7.79
C TYR A 239 11.59 0.32 -8.45
N TRP A 240 11.59 0.69 -9.73
CA TRP A 240 10.42 0.81 -10.58
C TRP A 240 10.31 -0.44 -11.44
N SER A 241 9.36 -1.31 -11.10
CA SER A 241 9.32 -2.66 -11.66
C SER A 241 7.95 -3.31 -11.47
N ALA A 242 7.64 -4.33 -12.27
CA ALA A 242 6.44 -5.13 -12.09
C ALA A 242 6.37 -5.85 -10.74
N GLN A 243 7.52 -6.13 -10.11
CA GLN A 243 7.63 -6.85 -8.84
C GLN A 243 8.79 -6.28 -8.03
N PRO A 244 8.65 -6.15 -6.69
CA PRO A 244 9.73 -5.62 -5.86
C PRO A 244 11.00 -6.47 -5.95
N PRO A 245 12.19 -5.86 -5.74
CA PRO A 245 13.49 -6.54 -5.86
C PRO A 245 13.73 -7.56 -4.75
N VAL A 246 13.02 -7.41 -3.63
CA VAL A 246 13.05 -8.28 -2.46
C VAL A 246 11.64 -8.76 -2.15
N ARG A 247 11.53 -9.98 -1.65
CA ARG A 247 10.25 -10.58 -1.25
C ARG A 247 10.44 -11.33 0.05
N SER A 248 9.37 -11.42 0.84
CA SER A 248 9.36 -12.28 2.02
C SER A 248 9.64 -13.73 1.61
N PRO A 249 10.48 -14.47 2.36
CA PRO A 249 10.57 -15.92 2.22
C PRO A 249 9.32 -16.63 2.77
N LEU A 250 8.48 -15.93 3.53
CA LEU A 250 7.23 -16.42 4.08
C LEU A 250 6.12 -16.39 3.03
N ALA A 251 5.00 -17.03 3.33
CA ALA A 251 3.80 -16.90 2.53
C ALA A 251 3.34 -15.44 2.44
N ARG A 252 2.88 -15.02 1.28
CA ARG A 252 2.38 -13.65 1.04
C ARG A 252 0.88 -13.64 0.83
N VAL A 253 0.25 -12.51 1.10
CA VAL A 253 -1.15 -12.26 0.76
C VAL A 253 -1.24 -12.16 -0.76
N LEU A 254 -2.01 -13.05 -1.37
CA LEU A 254 -2.37 -12.97 -2.79
C LEU A 254 -3.46 -11.91 -2.98
N ALA A 255 -4.57 -12.07 -2.26
CA ALA A 255 -5.76 -11.23 -2.41
C ALA A 255 -6.52 -11.10 -1.09
N THR A 256 -7.20 -9.97 -0.93
CA THR A 256 -8.16 -9.71 0.15
C THR A 256 -9.53 -9.52 -0.49
N ARG A 257 -10.55 -10.22 0.03
CA ARG A 257 -11.95 -10.06 -0.40
C ARG A 257 -12.83 -9.86 0.81
N THR A 258 -13.89 -9.09 0.62
CA THR A 258 -14.89 -8.85 1.66
C THR A 258 -16.29 -9.10 1.11
N GLY A 259 -17.18 -9.61 1.96
CA GLY A 259 -18.50 -10.05 1.53
C GLY A 259 -19.50 -10.11 2.67
N MET A 260 -20.70 -10.56 2.32
CA MET A 260 -21.73 -10.91 3.30
C MET A 260 -21.20 -12.08 4.15
N GLY A 261 -21.27 -11.98 5.48
CA GLY A 261 -20.93 -13.07 6.40
C GLY A 261 -22.17 -13.65 7.09
N GLY A 262 -21.98 -14.50 8.08
CA GLY A 262 -23.03 -15.05 8.95
C GLY A 262 -23.62 -16.37 8.49
N PHE A 263 -23.07 -17.00 7.46
CA PHE A 263 -23.57 -18.25 6.86
C PHE A 263 -22.42 -19.17 6.45
N PRO A 264 -22.59 -20.50 6.38
CA PRO A 264 -21.51 -21.40 5.94
C PRO A 264 -20.99 -21.07 4.54
N GLU A 265 -19.67 -21.18 4.31
CA GLU A 265 -19.10 -20.98 2.97
C GLU A 265 -19.77 -21.91 1.94
N GLY A 266 -20.03 -21.38 0.74
CA GLY A 266 -20.73 -22.09 -0.33
C GLY A 266 -22.27 -22.03 -0.28
N TRP A 267 -22.86 -21.41 0.74
CA TRP A 267 -24.31 -21.23 0.85
C TRP A 267 -24.69 -19.76 1.08
N ALA A 268 -24.70 -18.96 0.01
CA ALA A 268 -25.20 -17.59 0.09
C ALA A 268 -26.74 -17.59 0.28
N PRO A 269 -27.28 -16.96 1.35
CA PRO A 269 -28.71 -16.97 1.62
C PRO A 269 -29.48 -16.20 0.54
N GLY A 270 -30.50 -16.84 -0.03
CA GLY A 270 -31.51 -16.20 -0.89
C GLY A 270 -32.92 -16.25 -0.29
N GLU A 271 -33.15 -17.07 0.73
CA GLU A 271 -34.46 -17.24 1.36
C GLU A 271 -34.45 -17.17 2.89
N HIS A 272 -33.28 -17.37 3.50
CA HIS A 272 -33.10 -17.44 4.95
C HIS A 272 -31.81 -16.73 5.34
N TYR A 273 -31.88 -15.41 5.46
CA TYR A 273 -30.74 -14.61 5.90
C TYR A 273 -30.45 -14.83 7.39
N PRO A 274 -29.18 -14.77 7.83
CA PRO A 274 -28.84 -14.88 9.25
C PRO A 274 -29.49 -13.76 10.08
N ASP A 275 -29.88 -14.07 11.32
CA ASP A 275 -30.50 -13.08 12.22
C ASP A 275 -29.55 -11.94 12.62
N LYS A 276 -28.25 -12.20 12.59
CA LYS A 276 -27.21 -11.23 12.95
C LYS A 276 -26.36 -10.92 11.74
N TRP A 277 -26.26 -9.63 11.43
CA TRP A 277 -25.38 -9.14 10.38
C TRP A 277 -23.91 -9.38 10.73
N ALA A 278 -23.14 -9.81 9.74
CA ALA A 278 -21.70 -9.96 9.81
C ALA A 278 -21.05 -9.63 8.46
N ARG A 279 -19.76 -9.24 8.52
CA ARG A 279 -18.92 -9.05 7.33
C ARG A 279 -17.94 -10.22 7.21
N ARG A 280 -17.96 -10.94 6.10
CA ARG A 280 -16.97 -11.96 5.78
C ARG A 280 -15.71 -11.33 5.22
N PHE A 281 -14.57 -11.83 5.66
CA PHE A 281 -13.26 -11.57 5.09
C PHE A 281 -12.67 -12.88 4.56
N ALA A 282 -12.11 -12.84 3.35
CA ALA A 282 -11.39 -13.93 2.74
C ALA A 282 -10.00 -13.45 2.31
N ILE A 283 -8.96 -13.99 2.95
CA ILE A 283 -7.58 -13.63 2.69
C ILE A 283 -6.87 -14.85 2.13
N ASP A 284 -6.37 -14.72 0.90
CA ASP A 284 -5.63 -15.79 0.22
C ASP A 284 -4.15 -15.63 0.50
N PHE A 285 -3.48 -16.70 0.93
CA PHE A 285 -2.03 -16.78 1.10
C PHE A 285 -1.41 -17.76 0.12
N VAL A 286 -0.27 -17.38 -0.47
CA VAL A 286 0.49 -18.19 -1.43
C VAL A 286 1.99 -18.14 -1.16
N GLY A 287 2.70 -19.18 -1.62
CA GLY A 287 4.14 -19.28 -1.48
C GLY A 287 4.60 -19.62 -0.06
N GLY A 288 5.89 -19.43 0.20
CA GLY A 288 6.52 -19.86 1.46
C GLY A 288 6.33 -21.34 1.74
N ASP A 289 6.33 -21.71 3.02
CA ASP A 289 6.29 -23.10 3.47
C ASP A 289 4.87 -23.63 3.72
N LEU A 290 3.82 -23.02 3.16
CA LEU A 290 2.42 -23.38 3.44
C LEU A 290 2.15 -24.89 3.26
N LYS A 291 2.63 -25.49 2.17
CA LYS A 291 2.46 -26.93 1.89
C LYS A 291 3.11 -27.82 2.95
N ALA A 292 4.29 -27.44 3.41
CA ALA A 292 5.03 -28.19 4.43
C ALA A 292 4.49 -27.93 5.84
N ALA A 293 3.88 -26.76 6.07
CA ALA A 293 3.22 -26.40 7.32
C ALA A 293 1.85 -27.06 7.48
N ALA A 294 1.10 -27.26 6.40
CA ALA A 294 -0.27 -27.75 6.45
C ALA A 294 -0.46 -29.08 7.21
N PRO A 295 0.34 -30.15 6.99
CA PRO A 295 0.23 -31.38 7.77
C PRO A 295 0.55 -31.20 9.26
N ARG A 296 1.30 -30.15 9.62
CA ARG A 296 1.67 -29.80 11.00
C ARG A 296 0.65 -28.89 11.67
N GLY A 297 -0.33 -28.39 10.92
CA GLY A 297 -1.35 -27.43 11.37
C GLY A 297 -0.96 -25.99 11.06
N ILE A 298 -1.79 -25.33 10.26
CA ILE A 298 -1.75 -23.87 10.04
C ILE A 298 -2.75 -23.24 11.01
N GLU A 299 -2.33 -22.17 11.68
CA GLU A 299 -3.15 -21.41 12.60
C GLU A 299 -3.20 -19.93 12.17
N PRO A 300 -4.37 -19.38 11.81
CA PRO A 300 -4.53 -17.95 11.63
C PRO A 300 -4.59 -17.25 12.98
N VAL A 301 -3.66 -16.33 13.22
CA VAL A 301 -3.64 -15.48 14.42
C VAL A 301 -4.28 -14.15 14.06
N ILE A 302 -5.54 -13.95 14.47
CA ILE A 302 -6.35 -12.77 14.16
C ILE A 302 -6.42 -11.85 15.39
N THR A 303 -6.21 -10.55 15.19
CA THR A 303 -6.37 -9.51 16.21
C THR A 303 -7.20 -8.37 15.64
N LEU A 304 -8.21 -7.94 16.39
CA LEU A 304 -9.15 -6.88 16.00
C LEU A 304 -9.14 -5.77 17.05
N SER A 305 -9.20 -4.52 16.63
CA SER A 305 -9.38 -3.39 17.56
C SER A 305 -10.79 -3.33 18.16
N SER A 306 -11.79 -3.86 17.44
CA SER A 306 -13.20 -3.89 17.84
C SER A 306 -13.94 -5.03 17.12
N GLY A 307 -15.04 -5.50 17.71
CA GLY A 307 -15.81 -6.64 17.23
C GLY A 307 -15.16 -7.99 17.52
N GLU A 308 -15.75 -9.06 16.98
CA GLU A 308 -15.30 -10.44 17.20
C GLU A 308 -15.13 -11.18 15.86
N ALA A 309 -14.04 -11.94 15.73
CA ALA A 309 -13.87 -12.88 14.63
C ALA A 309 -14.50 -14.23 15.00
N LYS A 310 -15.35 -14.76 14.13
CA LYS A 310 -15.98 -16.09 14.25
C LYS A 310 -15.93 -16.82 12.92
N GLN A 311 -16.35 -18.09 12.91
CA GLN A 311 -16.44 -18.92 11.70
C GLN A 311 -15.12 -18.91 10.91
N VAL A 312 -14.02 -19.15 11.64
CA VAL A 312 -12.70 -19.19 11.03
C VAL A 312 -12.55 -20.50 10.28
N GLU A 313 -12.33 -20.41 8.96
CA GLU A 313 -12.11 -21.57 8.09
C GLU A 313 -10.77 -21.44 7.37
N ILE A 314 -10.09 -22.58 7.21
CA ILE A 314 -8.80 -22.67 6.53
C ILE A 314 -9.01 -23.60 5.33
N LEU A 315 -9.10 -23.01 4.14
CA LEU A 315 -9.46 -23.72 2.93
C LEU A 315 -8.27 -23.79 2.00
N TYR A 316 -7.86 -25.00 1.61
CA TYR A 316 -6.92 -25.14 0.49
C TYR A 316 -7.64 -24.82 -0.82
N VAL A 317 -7.03 -23.99 -1.66
CA VAL A 317 -7.59 -23.59 -2.94
C VAL A 317 -6.62 -24.01 -4.04
N GLU A 318 -6.97 -25.11 -4.72
CA GLU A 318 -6.15 -25.74 -5.74
C GLU A 318 -5.75 -24.78 -6.88
N PRO A 319 -6.65 -23.92 -7.44
CA PRO A 319 -6.31 -23.04 -8.56
C PRO A 319 -5.14 -22.07 -8.36
N PHE A 320 -4.87 -21.65 -7.11
CA PHE A 320 -3.73 -20.79 -6.80
C PHE A 320 -2.72 -21.45 -5.86
N ASP A 321 -2.90 -22.75 -5.60
CA ASP A 321 -1.97 -23.57 -4.81
C ASP A 321 -1.64 -22.94 -3.44
N GLY A 322 -2.67 -22.53 -2.72
CA GLY A 322 -2.53 -21.79 -1.47
C GLY A 322 -3.69 -21.99 -0.51
N TYR A 323 -3.72 -21.18 0.54
CA TYR A 323 -4.73 -21.27 1.58
C TYR A 323 -5.55 -19.98 1.67
N ARG A 324 -6.87 -20.12 1.63
CA ARG A 324 -7.82 -19.07 1.96
C ARG A 324 -8.20 -19.16 3.42
N ILE A 325 -8.00 -18.08 4.16
CA ILE A 325 -8.51 -17.93 5.50
C ILE A 325 -9.81 -17.14 5.41
N LEU A 326 -10.90 -17.75 5.84
CA LEU A 326 -12.17 -17.08 6.05
C LEU A 326 -12.32 -16.74 7.53
N PHE A 327 -12.90 -15.58 7.81
CA PHE A 327 -13.50 -15.30 9.10
C PHE A 327 -14.62 -14.28 8.92
N ASP A 328 -15.60 -14.35 9.81
CA ASP A 328 -16.69 -13.40 9.87
C ASP A 328 -16.47 -12.46 11.05
N TRP A 329 -16.45 -11.16 10.74
CA TRP A 329 -16.44 -10.10 11.72
C TRP A 329 -17.85 -9.77 12.16
N TYR A 330 -18.09 -9.87 13.46
CA TYR A 330 -19.32 -9.48 14.12
C TYR A 330 -19.13 -8.17 14.88
N PRO A 331 -19.96 -7.14 14.64
CA PRO A 331 -19.95 -5.94 15.45
C PRO A 331 -20.36 -6.27 16.90
N THR A 332 -19.64 -5.71 17.87
CA THR A 332 -19.99 -5.78 19.31
C THR A 332 -20.61 -4.48 19.83
N ASN A 333 -20.64 -3.43 19.01
CA ASN A 333 -21.25 -2.13 19.28
C ASN A 333 -21.62 -1.43 17.96
N ASP A 334 -22.29 -0.28 18.06
CA ASP A 334 -22.79 0.50 16.92
C ASP A 334 -21.76 1.49 16.34
N SER A 335 -20.51 1.49 16.82
CA SER A 335 -19.48 2.41 16.33
C SER A 335 -19.20 2.19 14.85
N THR A 336 -19.01 3.29 14.13
CA THR A 336 -18.58 3.34 12.72
C THR A 336 -17.10 3.71 12.60
N ASP A 337 -16.36 3.74 13.71
CA ASP A 337 -14.93 3.99 13.70
C ASP A 337 -14.21 2.87 12.93
N PRO A 338 -13.07 3.18 12.28
CA PRO A 338 -12.29 2.17 11.58
C PRO A 338 -11.90 1.01 12.51
N VAL A 339 -12.05 -0.21 12.02
CA VAL A 339 -11.64 -1.44 12.70
C VAL A 339 -10.30 -1.87 12.12
N GLU A 340 -9.27 -1.83 12.96
CA GLU A 340 -7.94 -2.33 12.61
C GLU A 340 -7.92 -3.85 12.77
N MET A 341 -7.59 -4.54 11.69
CA MET A 341 -7.54 -5.99 11.61
C MET A 341 -6.12 -6.43 11.28
N ARG A 342 -5.54 -7.26 12.13
CA ARG A 342 -4.21 -7.84 11.93
C ARG A 342 -4.34 -9.36 11.86
N MET A 343 -3.74 -9.97 10.85
CA MET A 343 -3.68 -11.43 10.73
C MET A 343 -2.34 -11.89 10.17
N PHE A 344 -1.83 -12.99 10.69
CA PHE A 344 -0.75 -13.77 10.06
C PHE A 344 -0.96 -15.25 10.32
N LEU A 345 -0.31 -16.09 9.53
CA LEU A 345 -0.34 -17.54 9.69
C LEU A 345 0.84 -17.99 10.55
N ARG A 346 0.56 -18.93 11.46
CA ARG A 346 1.52 -19.56 12.34
C ARG A 346 1.50 -21.08 12.16
N CYS A 347 2.65 -21.72 12.34
CA CYS A 347 2.75 -23.18 12.45
C CYS A 347 3.76 -23.51 13.55
N GLN A 348 3.35 -24.31 14.54
CA GLN A 348 4.20 -24.75 15.65
C GLN A 348 4.93 -23.62 16.41
N GLY A 349 4.32 -22.43 16.50
CA GLY A 349 4.89 -21.26 17.17
C GLY A 349 5.52 -20.23 16.24
N ASP A 350 5.93 -20.64 15.03
CA ASP A 350 6.62 -19.78 14.07
C ASP A 350 5.67 -19.12 13.09
N ALA A 351 5.88 -17.84 12.78
CA ALA A 351 5.16 -17.15 11.71
C ALA A 351 5.60 -17.70 10.35
N ILE A 352 4.63 -18.12 9.53
CA ILE A 352 4.85 -18.71 8.21
C ILE A 352 4.32 -17.83 7.07
N SER A 353 3.72 -16.68 7.38
CA SER A 353 3.30 -15.67 6.41
C SER A 353 3.77 -14.27 6.80
N GLU A 354 3.71 -13.34 5.85
CA GLU A 354 3.65 -11.91 6.18
C GLU A 354 2.39 -11.59 6.98
N THR A 355 2.42 -10.45 7.67
CA THR A 355 1.28 -9.91 8.40
C THR A 355 0.37 -9.17 7.43
N TRP A 356 -0.85 -9.65 7.26
CA TRP A 356 -1.96 -8.89 6.69
C TRP A 356 -2.44 -7.86 7.73
N LEU A 357 -2.43 -6.59 7.35
CA LEU A 357 -2.91 -5.49 8.17
C LEU A 357 -3.97 -4.73 7.37
N TYR A 358 -5.20 -4.66 7.85
CA TYR A 358 -6.31 -4.10 7.08
C TYR A 358 -7.16 -3.20 7.94
N GLN A 359 -7.55 -2.06 7.40
CA GLN A 359 -8.47 -1.14 8.05
C GLN A 359 -9.84 -1.33 7.41
N TYR A 360 -10.81 -1.74 8.21
CA TYR A 360 -12.19 -1.94 7.76
C TYR A 360 -13.09 -0.80 8.25
N PHE A 361 -13.92 -0.26 7.36
CA PHE A 361 -14.89 0.79 7.70
C PHE A 361 -16.28 0.14 7.80
N PRO A 362 -16.78 -0.15 9.01
CA PRO A 362 -18.09 -0.77 9.16
C PRO A 362 -19.20 0.22 8.78
N PRO A 363 -20.27 -0.24 8.11
CA PRO A 363 -21.41 0.61 7.78
C PRO A 363 -22.13 1.07 9.07
N ALA A 364 -23.01 2.06 8.93
CA ALA A 364 -23.84 2.52 10.04
C ALA A 364 -24.73 1.38 10.58
N ALA A 365 -25.10 1.45 11.87
CA ALA A 365 -25.80 0.35 12.54
C ALA A 365 -27.14 0.00 11.88
N ASP A 366 -27.86 0.99 11.35
CA ASP A 366 -29.11 0.83 10.60
C ASP A 366 -28.92 0.20 9.20
N GLU A 367 -27.71 0.27 8.65
CA GLU A 367 -27.31 -0.39 7.40
C GLU A 367 -26.79 -1.82 7.62
N ARG A 368 -26.53 -2.24 8.86
CA ARG A 368 -26.09 -3.61 9.22
C ARG A 368 -27.26 -4.59 9.23
N ARG A 369 -27.87 -4.75 8.07
CA ARG A 369 -28.97 -5.69 7.82
C ARG A 369 -28.74 -6.41 6.51
N TYR A 370 -29.20 -7.65 6.44
CA TYR A 370 -29.32 -8.32 5.15
C TYR A 370 -30.56 -7.80 4.43
N VAL A 371 -30.43 -7.56 3.13
CA VAL A 371 -31.55 -7.10 2.31
C VAL A 371 -32.23 -8.32 1.73
N ASP A 372 -33.45 -8.61 2.19
CA ASP A 372 -34.33 -9.62 1.60
C ASP A 372 -35.16 -8.97 0.49
N ASP A 373 -34.75 -9.21 -0.75
CA ASP A 373 -35.34 -8.66 -1.97
C ASP A 373 -36.77 -9.11 -2.21
N ARG A 374 -37.22 -10.20 -1.60
CA ARG A 374 -38.61 -10.68 -1.68
C ARG A 374 -39.57 -9.82 -0.88
N VAL A 375 -39.06 -9.00 0.04
CA VAL A 375 -39.85 -8.12 0.92
C VAL A 375 -39.69 -6.64 0.54
N MET A 376 -38.83 -6.32 -0.43
CA MET A 376 -38.74 -4.99 -1.02
C MET A 376 -40.00 -4.74 -1.87
N LYS A 377 -40.81 -3.75 -1.46
CA LYS A 377 -42.05 -3.36 -2.15
C LYS A 377 -41.79 -2.39 -3.29
#